data_AF-A0A0L7RFE0-F1
#
_entry.id   AF-A0A0L7RFE0-F1
#
_cell.length_a   1.000
_cell.length_b   1.000
_cell.length_c   1.000
_cell.angle_alpha   90.00
_cell.angle_beta   90.00
_cell.angle_gamma   90.00
#
_symmetry.space_group_name_H-M   'P 1'
#
loop_
_entity.id
_entity.type
_entity.pdbx_description
1 polymer ?
#
loop_
_entity_poly.entity_id
_entity_poly.type
_entity_poly.pdbx_seq_one_letter_code
_entity_poly.pdbx_strand_id
1 'polypeptide(L)'
;IPILIYEAIQIDVWKHKVFPLLIEMNAEPKNTFMLFIIFYHEDIAISLLENVLFHSESAETMNDSVLDLVDYAVKYASFLFDAPDIEIYENVTNPNSCLEEIFEKKKEIEFDISMRCISILRYLAEFADNLPLSVLSRLLSTHDVPYLLVQLIEKQPWKKENTEGENMIYNGSWKKVKPSEEGKICKIEGQVWFGLRELLLNSKSAPYYEVTEHRLSQLIKVL
;
A
#
# COMPACT_ATOMS: atom_id res chain seq x y z
N ILE A 1 12.90 1.56 -14.10
CA ILE A 1 11.76 1.05 -13.30
C ILE A 1 11.96 -0.40 -12.85
N PRO A 2 12.28 -1.38 -13.73
CA PRO A 2 12.39 -2.78 -13.32
C PRO A 2 13.37 -3.05 -12.16
N ILE A 3 14.49 -2.33 -12.10
CA ILE A 3 15.46 -2.44 -11.01
C ILE A 3 14.82 -2.03 -9.66
N LEU A 4 14.03 -0.95 -9.61
CA LEU A 4 13.39 -0.53 -8.36
C LEU A 4 12.35 -1.54 -7.89
N ILE A 5 11.61 -2.14 -8.82
CA ILE A 5 10.65 -3.21 -8.51
C ILE A 5 11.40 -4.42 -7.92
N TYR A 6 12.48 -4.82 -8.57
CA TYR A 6 13.34 -5.90 -8.10
C TYR A 6 13.89 -5.63 -6.69
N GLU A 7 14.47 -4.45 -6.44
CA GLU A 7 15.01 -4.09 -5.12
C GLU A 7 13.94 -4.13 -4.02
N ALA A 8 12.75 -3.56 -4.28
CA ALA A 8 11.65 -3.59 -3.31
C ALA A 8 11.21 -5.03 -2.99
N ILE A 9 11.04 -5.87 -4.00
CA ILE A 9 10.65 -7.27 -3.82
C ILE A 9 11.75 -8.08 -3.12
N GLN A 10 13.02 -7.86 -3.46
CA GLN A 10 14.12 -8.55 -2.78
C GLN A 10 14.16 -8.23 -1.30
N ILE A 11 14.00 -6.95 -0.93
CA ILE A 11 13.96 -6.56 0.49
C ILE A 11 12.73 -7.16 1.15
N ASP A 12 11.57 -7.13 0.51
CA ASP A 12 10.35 -7.74 1.03
C ASP A 12 10.49 -9.24 1.29
N VAL A 13 11.06 -9.99 0.34
CA VAL A 13 11.34 -11.42 0.50
C VAL A 13 12.32 -11.63 1.66
N TRP A 14 13.37 -10.81 1.76
CA TRP A 14 14.31 -10.87 2.87
C TRP A 14 13.61 -10.60 4.22
N LYS A 15 12.73 -9.60 4.31
CA LYS A 15 11.96 -9.29 5.53
C LYS A 15 11.04 -10.44 5.96
N HIS A 16 10.49 -11.20 5.03
CA HIS A 16 9.57 -12.29 5.34
C HIS A 16 10.26 -13.64 5.56
N LYS A 17 11.41 -13.88 4.92
CA LYS A 17 12.07 -15.19 4.91
C LYS A 17 13.38 -15.25 5.69
N VAL A 18 14.11 -14.13 5.76
CA VAL A 18 15.45 -14.09 6.36
C VAL A 18 15.43 -13.37 7.69
N PHE A 19 14.75 -12.22 7.78
CA PHE A 19 14.70 -11.42 9.00
C PHE A 19 14.20 -12.21 10.24
N PRO A 20 13.12 -13.01 10.17
CA PRO A 20 12.68 -13.80 11.33
C PRO A 20 13.75 -14.79 11.80
N LEU A 21 14.39 -15.51 10.87
CA LEU A 21 15.47 -16.45 11.17
C LEU A 21 16.70 -15.73 11.76
N LEU A 22 17.00 -14.53 11.26
CA LEU A 22 18.10 -13.71 11.77
C LEU A 22 17.87 -13.28 13.22
N ILE A 23 16.63 -12.95 13.58
CA ILE A 23 16.25 -12.63 14.97
C ILE A 23 16.27 -13.89 15.84
N GLU A 24 15.78 -15.03 15.36
CA GLU A 24 15.76 -16.29 16.13
C GLU A 24 17.15 -16.86 16.41
N MET A 25 18.07 -16.76 15.45
CA MET A 25 19.42 -17.34 15.55
C MET A 25 20.40 -16.51 16.38
N ASN A 26 20.15 -15.21 16.54
CA ASN A 26 21.06 -14.29 17.21
C ASN A 26 20.51 -13.86 18.59
N ALA A 27 21.39 -13.47 19.49
CA ALA A 27 20.99 -12.74 20.69
C ALA A 27 20.43 -11.35 20.32
N GLU A 28 19.78 -10.69 21.27
CA GLU A 28 19.22 -9.35 21.06
C GLU A 28 20.22 -8.41 20.38
N PRO A 29 19.83 -7.76 19.26
CA PRO A 29 20.74 -6.91 18.51
C PRO A 29 21.21 -5.74 19.37
N LYS A 30 22.52 -5.45 19.32
CA LYS A 30 23.12 -4.33 20.06
C LYS A 30 22.89 -2.96 19.42
N ASN A 31 22.42 -2.95 18.17
CA ASN A 31 22.13 -1.75 17.41
C ASN A 31 20.95 -1.99 16.45
N THR A 32 20.23 -0.92 16.13
CA THR A 32 19.08 -0.94 15.23
C THR A 32 19.43 -0.48 13.82
N PHE A 33 20.53 0.28 13.69
CA PHE A 33 20.94 1.00 12.48
C PHE A 33 20.99 0.15 11.20
N MET A 34 21.59 -1.04 11.25
CA MET A 34 21.71 -1.87 10.03
C MET A 34 20.36 -2.36 9.53
N LEU A 35 19.47 -2.76 10.45
CA LEU A 35 18.14 -3.26 10.09
C LEU A 35 17.24 -2.11 9.62
N PHE A 36 17.35 -0.94 10.24
CA PHE A 36 16.66 0.26 9.80
C PHE A 36 17.04 0.65 8.38
N ILE A 37 18.33 0.62 8.03
CA ILE A 37 18.80 0.93 6.67
C ILE A 37 18.10 0.04 5.65
N ILE A 38 18.01 -1.27 5.91
CA ILE A 38 17.36 -2.20 4.98
C ILE A 38 15.88 -1.85 4.79
N PHE A 39 15.15 -1.57 5.88
CA PHE A 39 13.75 -1.17 5.78
C PHE A 39 13.57 0.17 5.05
N TYR A 40 14.43 1.15 5.33
CA TYR A 40 14.40 2.45 4.64
C TYR A 40 14.71 2.33 3.15
N HIS A 41 15.59 1.39 2.75
CA HIS A 41 15.87 1.18 1.33
C HIS A 41 14.63 0.74 0.55
N GLU A 42 13.77 -0.09 1.14
CA GLU A 42 12.51 -0.49 0.52
C GLU A 42 11.54 0.70 0.42
N ASP A 43 11.40 1.49 1.49
CA ASP A 43 10.57 2.70 1.48
C ASP A 43 11.02 3.70 0.40
N ILE A 44 12.33 3.90 0.27
CA ILE A 44 12.93 4.78 -0.76
C ILE A 44 12.66 4.22 -2.16
N ALA A 45 12.83 2.90 -2.37
CA ALA A 45 12.58 2.28 -3.66
C ALA A 45 11.10 2.44 -4.08
N ILE A 46 10.16 2.19 -3.16
CA ILE A 46 8.73 2.34 -3.40
C ILE A 46 8.32 3.81 -3.55
N SER A 47 8.90 4.72 -2.77
CA SER A 47 8.65 6.15 -2.92
C SER A 47 9.14 6.69 -4.25
N LEU A 48 10.29 6.24 -4.73
CA LEU A 48 10.77 6.60 -6.06
C LEU A 48 9.88 5.99 -7.16
N LEU A 49 9.44 4.74 -7.00
CA LEU A 49 8.48 4.12 -7.91
C LEU A 49 7.17 4.88 -7.99
N GLU A 50 6.57 5.23 -6.85
CA GLU A 50 5.34 6.03 -6.79
C GLU A 50 5.49 7.35 -7.56
N ASN A 51 6.61 8.05 -7.39
CA ASN A 51 6.88 9.32 -8.06
C ASN A 51 7.10 9.15 -9.57
N VAL A 52 7.82 8.11 -10.00
CA VAL A 52 8.05 7.86 -11.43
C VAL A 52 6.76 7.42 -12.13
N LEU A 53 5.97 6.57 -11.47
CA LEU A 53 4.68 6.08 -11.99
C LEU A 53 3.58 7.13 -11.98
N PHE A 54 3.80 8.29 -11.39
CA PHE A 54 2.89 9.43 -11.55
C PHE A 54 2.74 9.87 -13.01
N HIS A 55 3.74 9.58 -13.85
CA HIS A 55 3.75 9.92 -15.27
C HIS A 55 3.34 8.72 -16.14
N SER A 56 2.42 8.92 -17.09
CA SER A 56 1.89 7.84 -17.93
C SER A 56 2.92 7.25 -18.89
N GLU A 57 3.94 8.01 -19.26
CA GLU A 57 5.06 7.55 -20.09
C GLU A 57 5.87 6.43 -19.41
N SER A 58 5.79 6.31 -18.09
CA SER A 58 6.46 5.27 -17.32
C SER A 58 5.89 3.87 -17.57
N ALA A 59 4.62 3.78 -18.01
CA ALA A 59 3.91 2.52 -18.22
C ALA A 59 4.62 1.59 -19.22
N GLU A 60 5.18 2.16 -20.28
CA GLU A 60 5.85 1.41 -21.34
C GLU A 60 7.21 0.83 -20.90
N THR A 61 7.80 1.35 -19.82
CA THR A 61 9.16 0.98 -19.40
C THR A 61 9.21 -0.15 -18.37
N MET A 62 8.05 -0.63 -17.90
CA MET A 62 7.96 -1.67 -16.86
C MET A 62 8.09 -3.10 -17.42
N ASN A 63 7.81 -3.31 -18.70
CA ASN A 63 7.80 -4.63 -19.35
C ASN A 63 7.10 -5.68 -18.46
N ASP A 64 7.66 -6.88 -18.31
CA ASP A 64 7.06 -7.98 -17.54
C ASP A 64 7.08 -7.75 -16.02
N SER A 65 7.96 -6.87 -15.52
CA SER A 65 8.11 -6.62 -14.06
C SER A 65 6.90 -5.93 -13.42
N VAL A 66 5.99 -5.38 -14.24
CA VAL A 66 4.74 -4.80 -13.74
C VAL A 66 3.83 -5.83 -13.07
N LEU A 67 3.89 -7.10 -13.47
CA LEU A 67 3.11 -8.16 -12.82
C LEU A 67 3.55 -8.35 -11.37
N ASP A 68 4.86 -8.37 -11.15
CA ASP A 68 5.43 -8.49 -9.81
C ASP A 68 5.10 -7.26 -8.96
N LEU A 69 5.08 -6.07 -9.58
CA LEU A 69 4.65 -4.83 -8.92
C LEU A 69 3.17 -4.87 -8.52
N VAL A 70 2.29 -5.42 -9.36
CA VAL A 70 0.87 -5.62 -9.02
C VAL A 70 0.74 -6.52 -7.80
N ASP A 71 1.41 -7.68 -7.82
CA ASP A 71 1.35 -8.64 -6.71
C ASP A 71 1.87 -8.01 -5.41
N TYR A 72 3.00 -7.30 -5.49
CA TYR A 72 3.58 -6.56 -4.37
C TYR A 72 2.61 -5.52 -3.81
N ALA A 73 2.03 -4.69 -4.68
CA ALA A 73 1.16 -3.60 -4.28
C ALA A 73 -0.17 -4.10 -3.68
N VAL A 74 -0.74 -5.18 -4.23
CA VAL A 74 -1.94 -5.83 -3.68
C VAL A 74 -1.65 -6.43 -2.31
N LYS A 75 -0.49 -7.09 -2.12
CA LYS A 75 -0.10 -7.66 -0.84
C LYS A 75 -0.05 -6.58 0.25
N TYR A 76 0.62 -5.47 -0.02
CA TYR A 76 0.74 -4.36 0.92
C TYR A 76 -0.57 -3.60 1.13
N ALA A 77 -1.36 -3.39 0.09
CA ALA A 77 -2.70 -2.81 0.26
C ALA A 77 -3.60 -3.71 1.13
N SER A 78 -3.50 -5.03 0.99
CA SER A 78 -4.23 -6.01 1.81
C SER A 78 -3.76 -6.03 3.27
N PHE A 79 -2.47 -5.79 3.52
CA PHE A 79 -1.92 -5.69 4.88
C PHE A 79 -2.61 -4.61 5.73
N LEU A 80 -3.15 -3.56 5.09
CA LEU A 80 -3.91 -2.53 5.79
C LEU A 80 -5.18 -3.05 6.46
N PHE A 81 -5.71 -4.23 6.09
CA PHE A 81 -6.86 -4.83 6.77
C PHE A 81 -6.48 -5.50 8.09
N ASP A 82 -5.25 -6.01 8.20
CA ASP A 82 -4.77 -6.68 9.41
C ASP A 82 -4.09 -5.72 10.38
N ALA A 83 -3.68 -4.55 9.89
CA ALA A 83 -3.08 -3.49 10.69
C ALA A 83 -4.08 -3.00 11.77
N PRO A 84 -3.74 -3.09 13.08
CA PRO A 84 -4.57 -2.55 14.15
C PRO A 84 -4.56 -1.01 14.10
N ASP A 85 -5.75 -0.40 14.08
CA ASP A 85 -5.97 1.03 13.79
C ASP A 85 -5.27 2.01 14.75
N ILE A 86 -4.79 1.54 15.91
CA ILE A 86 -4.33 2.38 17.02
C ILE A 86 -2.81 2.25 17.29
N GLU A 87 -2.18 1.12 16.98
CA GLU A 87 -0.88 0.80 17.59
C GLU A 87 0.37 1.28 16.84
N ILE A 88 0.30 1.57 15.55
CA ILE A 88 1.50 1.73 14.69
C ILE A 88 2.30 3.01 15.02
N TYR A 89 1.66 4.05 15.59
CA TYR A 89 2.30 5.33 15.88
C TYR A 89 2.05 5.86 17.30
N GLU A 90 1.19 5.22 18.09
CA GLU A 90 0.82 5.69 19.44
C GLU A 90 1.44 4.87 20.57
N ASN A 91 1.93 3.67 20.27
CA ASN A 91 2.90 3.02 21.12
C ASN A 91 4.28 3.56 20.74
N VAL A 92 4.83 4.45 21.55
CA VAL A 92 6.10 4.21 22.25
C VAL A 92 6.38 5.39 23.19
N THR A 93 5.99 5.19 24.44
CA THR A 93 6.65 5.81 25.59
C THR A 93 7.84 4.92 25.93
N ASN A 94 8.96 5.10 25.21
CA ASN A 94 10.24 4.35 25.29
C ASN A 94 10.19 2.83 24.95
N PRO A 95 10.84 2.37 23.87
CA PRO A 95 10.98 0.93 23.62
C PRO A 95 11.87 0.34 24.72
N ASN A 96 11.49 -0.82 25.27
CA ASN A 96 12.24 -1.45 26.36
C ASN A 96 13.46 -2.24 25.84
N SER A 97 13.53 -2.49 24.53
CA SER A 97 14.58 -3.28 23.88
C SER A 97 14.91 -2.79 22.46
N CYS A 98 16.11 -3.11 21.95
CA CYS A 98 16.48 -2.80 20.56
C CYS A 98 15.59 -3.55 19.57
N LEU A 99 15.19 -4.77 19.95
CA LEU A 99 14.33 -5.63 19.15
C LEU A 99 12.94 -5.04 19.00
N GLU A 100 12.33 -4.53 20.07
CA GLU A 100 11.05 -3.82 20.02
C GLU A 100 11.11 -2.61 19.08
N GLU A 101 12.17 -1.79 19.19
CA GLU A 101 12.37 -0.63 18.31
C GLU A 101 12.44 -1.04 16.82
N ILE A 102 13.04 -2.18 16.52
CA ILE A 102 13.09 -2.77 15.16
C ILE A 102 11.72 -3.18 14.66
N PHE A 103 10.92 -3.86 15.47
CA PHE A 103 9.59 -4.29 15.06
C PHE A 103 8.64 -3.10 14.88
N GLU A 104 8.69 -2.11 15.76
CA GLU A 104 7.88 -0.90 15.60
C GLU A 104 8.29 -0.12 14.35
N LYS A 105 9.60 0.05 14.12
CA LYS A 105 10.06 0.74 12.91
C LYS A 105 9.68 0.01 11.62
N LYS A 106 9.72 -1.33 11.66
CA LYS A 106 9.24 -2.18 10.56
C LYS A 106 7.76 -1.93 10.26
N LYS A 107 6.90 -1.91 11.29
CA LYS A 107 5.45 -1.65 11.12
C LYS A 107 5.18 -0.27 10.53
N GLU A 108 5.87 0.76 11.02
CA GLU A 108 5.77 2.14 10.52
C GLU A 108 6.08 2.20 9.02
N ILE A 109 7.22 1.62 8.63
CA ILE A 109 7.66 1.59 7.23
C ILE A 109 6.71 0.76 6.36
N GLU A 110 6.23 -0.38 6.85
CA GLU A 110 5.28 -1.22 6.09
C GLU A 110 3.94 -0.50 5.88
N PHE A 111 3.49 0.28 6.85
CA PHE A 111 2.30 1.13 6.70
C PHE A 111 2.52 2.22 5.64
N ASP A 112 3.65 2.92 5.71
CA ASP A 112 4.05 3.94 4.73
C ASP A 112 4.14 3.37 3.30
N ILE A 113 4.73 2.18 3.15
CA ILE A 113 4.78 1.44 1.87
C ILE A 113 3.37 1.07 1.40
N SER A 114 2.50 0.62 2.30
CA SER A 114 1.12 0.24 1.98
C SER A 114 0.32 1.41 1.44
N MET A 115 0.46 2.60 2.02
CA MET A 115 -0.19 3.82 1.53
C MET A 115 0.28 4.19 0.12
N ARG A 116 1.57 4.02 -0.18
CA ARG A 116 2.10 4.25 -1.53
C ARG A 116 1.65 3.18 -2.53
N CYS A 117 1.48 1.94 -2.07
CA CYS A 117 0.96 0.86 -2.91
C CYS A 117 -0.48 1.14 -3.39
N ILE A 118 -1.31 1.82 -2.58
CA ILE A 118 -2.62 2.32 -3.02
C ILE A 118 -2.47 3.29 -4.20
N SER A 119 -1.56 4.28 -4.08
CA SER A 119 -1.27 5.21 -5.18
C SER A 119 -0.81 4.47 -6.43
N ILE A 120 0.08 3.48 -6.28
CA ILE A 120 0.61 2.65 -7.37
C ILE A 120 -0.51 1.88 -8.06
N LEU A 121 -1.40 1.21 -7.32
CA LEU A 121 -2.53 0.50 -7.92
C LEU A 121 -3.43 1.43 -8.74
N ARG A 122 -3.67 2.65 -8.26
CA ARG A 122 -4.41 3.64 -9.04
C ARG A 122 -3.64 4.11 -10.27
N TYR A 123 -2.32 4.33 -10.22
CA TYR A 123 -1.54 4.65 -11.44
C TYR A 123 -1.65 3.53 -12.49
N LEU A 124 -1.54 2.27 -12.05
CA LEU A 124 -1.69 1.12 -12.94
C LEU A 124 -3.10 1.03 -13.54
N ALA A 125 -4.14 1.37 -12.76
CA ALA A 125 -5.49 1.47 -13.26
C ALA A 125 -5.66 2.58 -14.31
N GLU A 126 -5.06 3.75 -14.08
CA GLU A 126 -5.05 4.88 -15.02
C GLU A 126 -4.36 4.52 -16.34
N PHE A 127 -3.31 3.69 -16.29
CA PHE A 127 -2.59 3.23 -17.48
C PHE A 127 -3.13 1.92 -18.06
N ALA A 128 -4.30 1.46 -17.63
CA ALA A 128 -4.90 0.21 -18.08
C ALA A 128 -4.94 0.05 -19.61
N ASP A 129 -5.07 1.16 -20.35
CA ASP A 129 -5.05 1.15 -21.82
C ASP A 129 -3.68 0.85 -22.43
N ASN A 130 -2.59 1.19 -21.74
CA ASN A 130 -1.23 1.02 -22.21
C ASN A 130 -0.56 -0.25 -21.63
N LEU A 131 -1.22 -0.92 -20.70
CA LEU A 131 -0.69 -2.12 -20.05
C LEU A 131 -1.00 -3.40 -20.86
N PRO A 132 -0.12 -4.41 -20.79
CA PRO A 132 -0.41 -5.73 -21.34
C PRO A 132 -1.67 -6.36 -20.72
N LEU A 133 -2.39 -7.15 -21.52
CA LEU A 133 -3.62 -7.83 -21.07
C LEU A 133 -3.42 -8.75 -19.86
N SER A 134 -2.24 -9.33 -19.72
CA SER A 134 -1.87 -10.14 -18.55
C SER A 134 -1.95 -9.34 -17.24
N VAL A 135 -1.63 -8.04 -17.28
CA VAL A 135 -1.68 -7.14 -16.14
C VAL A 135 -3.12 -6.81 -15.76
N LEU A 136 -3.97 -6.55 -16.74
CA LEU A 136 -5.40 -6.33 -16.52
C LEU A 136 -6.05 -7.57 -15.91
N SER A 137 -5.75 -8.76 -16.44
CA SER A 137 -6.22 -10.03 -15.87
C SER A 137 -5.71 -10.24 -14.44
N ARG A 138 -4.47 -9.85 -14.15
CA ARG A 138 -3.90 -9.93 -12.79
C ARG A 138 -4.60 -8.98 -11.82
N LEU A 139 -4.81 -7.72 -12.20
CA LEU A 139 -5.51 -6.71 -11.40
C LEU A 139 -6.98 -7.10 -11.14
N LEU A 140 -7.70 -7.54 -12.17
CA LEU A 140 -9.16 -7.67 -12.12
C LEU A 140 -9.62 -9.09 -11.79
N SER A 141 -9.05 -10.10 -12.45
CA SER A 141 -9.52 -11.47 -12.31
C SER A 141 -8.81 -12.22 -11.19
N THR A 142 -7.51 -11.97 -10.98
CA THR A 142 -6.72 -12.68 -9.94
C THR A 142 -6.86 -12.03 -8.57
N HIS A 143 -6.66 -10.72 -8.49
CA HIS A 143 -6.62 -10.00 -7.22
C HIS A 143 -7.90 -9.26 -6.86
N ASP A 144 -8.85 -9.14 -7.79
CA ASP A 144 -10.09 -8.40 -7.58
C ASP A 144 -9.84 -7.00 -6.99
N VAL A 145 -8.95 -6.24 -7.64
CA VAL A 145 -8.55 -4.90 -7.15
C VAL A 145 -9.76 -3.96 -6.96
N PRO A 146 -10.81 -3.96 -7.80
CA PRO A 146 -12.00 -3.14 -7.51
C PRO A 146 -12.64 -3.49 -6.16
N TYR A 147 -12.76 -4.78 -5.81
CA TYR A 147 -13.26 -5.18 -4.50
C TYR A 147 -12.31 -4.76 -3.36
N LEU A 148 -11.00 -4.94 -3.54
CA LEU A 148 -9.97 -4.46 -2.60
C LEU A 148 -10.12 -2.95 -2.32
N LEU A 149 -10.29 -2.13 -3.36
CA LEU A 149 -10.46 -0.68 -3.22
C LEU A 149 -11.75 -0.32 -2.48
N VAL A 150 -12.86 -1.03 -2.72
CA VAL A 150 -14.11 -0.86 -1.96
C VAL A 150 -13.88 -1.13 -0.48
N GLN A 151 -13.21 -2.24 -0.14
CA GLN A 151 -12.91 -2.59 1.24
C GLN A 151 -12.02 -1.54 1.92
N LEU A 152 -11.08 -0.94 1.18
CA LEU A 152 -10.25 0.16 1.70
C LEU A 152 -11.08 1.43 1.98
N ILE A 153 -12.09 1.75 1.15
CA ILE A 153 -13.02 2.87 1.40
C ILE A 153 -13.85 2.64 2.65
N GLU A 154 -14.26 1.39 2.92
CA GLU A 154 -14.99 1.03 4.15
C GLU A 154 -14.09 1.13 5.38
N LYS A 155 -12.88 0.55 5.34
CA LYS A 155 -11.96 0.53 6.50
C LYS A 155 -11.33 1.90 6.79
N GLN A 156 -11.04 2.69 5.75
CA GLN A 156 -10.38 4.00 5.85
C GLN A 156 -9.08 3.98 6.67
N PRO A 157 -8.09 3.12 6.35
CA PRO A 157 -6.86 2.97 7.16
C PRO A 157 -6.00 4.24 7.24
N TRP A 158 -6.27 5.25 6.42
CA TRP A 158 -5.63 6.58 6.45
C TRP A 158 -6.30 7.55 7.44
N LYS A 159 -7.35 7.14 8.15
CA LYS A 159 -7.98 7.91 9.24
C LYS A 159 -7.87 7.11 10.53
N LYS A 160 -7.63 7.81 11.64
CA LYS A 160 -7.71 7.24 12.99
C LYS A 160 -8.05 8.32 14.01
N GLU A 161 -8.47 7.90 15.19
CA GLU A 161 -8.59 8.78 16.36
C GLU A 161 -7.37 8.56 17.25
N ASN A 162 -6.75 9.63 17.73
CA ASN A 162 -5.64 9.51 18.67
C ASN A 162 -6.15 9.25 20.11
N THR A 163 -5.23 8.95 21.03
CA THR A 163 -5.54 8.79 22.46
C THR A 163 -6.22 9.98 23.14
N GLU A 164 -6.14 11.18 22.53
CA GLU A 164 -6.79 12.41 23.02
C GLU A 164 -8.20 12.63 22.43
N GLY A 165 -8.68 11.71 21.58
CA GLY A 165 -9.99 11.81 20.92
C GLY A 165 -9.99 12.71 19.67
N GLU A 166 -8.82 13.02 19.12
CA GLU A 166 -8.66 13.89 17.97
C GLU A 166 -8.57 13.09 16.67
N ASN A 167 -9.35 13.49 15.67
CA ASN A 167 -9.32 12.90 14.33
C ASN A 167 -7.98 13.21 13.64
N MET A 168 -7.29 12.16 13.22
CA MET A 168 -6.01 12.18 12.52
C MET A 168 -6.17 11.64 11.10
N ILE A 169 -5.41 12.21 10.18
CA ILE A 169 -5.38 11.79 8.78
C ILE A 169 -3.94 11.61 8.29
N TYR A 170 -3.71 10.54 7.53
CA TYR A 170 -2.40 10.23 7.00
C TYR A 170 -2.16 10.94 5.66
N ASN A 171 -1.05 11.68 5.59
CA ASN A 171 -0.60 12.38 4.37
C ASN A 171 0.93 12.50 4.38
N GLY A 172 1.60 11.35 4.22
CA GLY A 172 3.04 11.13 4.40
C GLY A 172 3.49 11.15 5.88
N SER A 173 2.63 11.67 6.75
CA SER A 173 2.68 11.54 8.20
C SER A 173 1.28 11.77 8.74
N TRP A 174 1.02 11.28 9.96
CA TRP A 174 -0.23 11.55 10.65
C TRP A 174 -0.35 13.01 11.04
N LYS A 175 -1.46 13.64 10.65
CA LYS A 175 -1.75 15.05 10.91
C LYS A 175 -3.15 15.19 11.49
N LYS A 176 -3.29 16.09 12.46
CA LYS A 176 -4.59 16.44 13.02
C LYS A 176 -5.47 17.07 11.95
N VAL A 177 -6.72 16.61 11.86
CA VAL A 177 -7.72 17.16 10.94
C VAL A 177 -8.11 18.56 11.43
N LYS A 178 -8.03 19.54 10.54
CA LYS A 178 -8.51 20.90 10.83
C LYS A 178 -10.03 20.92 10.79
N PRO A 179 -10.71 21.78 11.59
CA PRO A 179 -12.17 21.90 11.52
C PRO A 179 -12.70 22.25 10.12
N SER A 180 -11.91 22.95 9.29
CA SER A 180 -12.26 23.30 7.91
C SER A 180 -12.11 22.15 6.89
N GLU A 181 -11.47 21.05 7.30
CA GLU A 181 -11.18 19.87 6.48
C GLU A 181 -11.96 18.64 6.96
N GLU A 182 -12.71 18.78 8.05
CA GLU A 182 -13.57 17.74 8.58
C GLU A 182 -14.66 17.35 7.56
N GLY A 183 -14.81 16.05 7.33
CA GLY A 183 -15.72 15.49 6.33
C GLY A 183 -15.27 15.61 4.86
N LYS A 184 -14.09 16.19 4.57
CA LYS A 184 -13.56 16.22 3.20
C LYS A 184 -12.86 14.90 2.83
N ILE A 185 -12.98 14.53 1.56
CA ILE A 185 -12.21 13.44 0.96
C ILE A 185 -10.73 13.81 0.99
N CYS A 186 -9.91 12.95 1.56
CA CYS A 186 -8.46 13.15 1.62
C CYS A 186 -7.78 12.66 0.35
N LYS A 187 -6.48 12.97 0.20
CA LYS A 187 -5.72 12.60 -1.00
C LYS A 187 -5.75 11.11 -1.29
N ILE A 188 -5.49 10.27 -0.27
CA ILE A 188 -5.42 8.80 -0.42
C ILE A 188 -6.79 8.24 -0.76
N GLU A 189 -7.83 8.67 -0.06
CA GLU A 189 -9.21 8.30 -0.38
C GLU A 189 -9.58 8.68 -1.83
N GLY A 190 -9.17 9.88 -2.28
CA GLY A 190 -9.28 10.28 -3.67
C GLY A 190 -8.57 9.32 -4.63
N GLN A 191 -7.36 8.83 -4.30
CA GLN A 191 -6.67 7.82 -5.11
C GLN A 191 -7.46 6.52 -5.21
N VAL A 192 -8.05 6.05 -4.11
CA VAL A 192 -8.87 4.84 -4.12
C VAL A 192 -10.09 5.01 -5.02
N TRP A 193 -10.77 6.16 -4.94
CA TRP A 193 -11.89 6.51 -5.79
C TRP A 193 -11.54 6.60 -7.28
N PHE A 194 -10.43 7.27 -7.62
CA PHE A 194 -9.97 7.34 -9.01
C PHE A 194 -9.59 5.95 -9.52
N GLY A 195 -8.88 5.14 -8.73
CA GLY A 195 -8.52 3.78 -9.13
C GLY A 195 -9.76 2.93 -9.42
N LEU A 196 -10.78 3.01 -8.57
CA LEU A 196 -12.04 2.29 -8.77
C LEU A 196 -12.75 2.74 -10.06
N ARG A 197 -12.81 4.06 -10.29
CA ARG A 197 -13.39 4.64 -11.50
C ARG A 197 -12.67 4.14 -12.76
N GLU A 198 -11.34 4.22 -12.81
CA GLU A 198 -10.57 3.80 -13.98
C GLU A 198 -10.74 2.31 -14.27
N LEU A 199 -10.72 1.45 -13.25
CA LEU A 199 -10.90 0.01 -13.46
C LEU A 199 -12.32 -0.36 -13.92
N LEU A 200 -13.36 0.26 -13.37
CA LEU A 200 -14.75 -0.11 -13.67
C LEU A 200 -15.26 0.50 -14.98
N LEU A 201 -14.79 1.70 -15.34
CA LEU A 201 -15.29 2.42 -16.52
C LEU A 201 -14.42 2.22 -17.77
N ASN A 202 -13.24 1.59 -17.64
CA ASN A 202 -12.41 1.28 -18.79
C ASN A 202 -12.97 0.07 -19.57
N SER A 203 -13.22 0.29 -20.87
CA SER A 203 -13.70 -0.73 -21.80
C SER A 203 -12.79 -1.97 -21.93
N LYS A 204 -11.46 -1.83 -21.79
CA LYS A 204 -10.51 -2.95 -21.80
C LYS A 204 -10.56 -3.79 -20.53
N SER A 205 -11.04 -3.22 -19.43
CA SER A 205 -11.21 -3.92 -18.15
C SER A 205 -12.44 -4.81 -18.13
N ALA A 206 -13.50 -4.43 -18.86
CA ALA A 206 -14.79 -5.11 -18.84
C ALA A 206 -14.72 -6.64 -19.10
N PRO A 207 -13.92 -7.16 -20.05
CA PRO A 207 -13.79 -8.61 -20.26
C PRO A 207 -13.18 -9.38 -19.09
N TYR A 208 -12.43 -8.70 -18.21
CA TYR A 208 -11.69 -9.31 -17.10
C TYR A 208 -12.38 -9.13 -15.75
N TYR A 209 -13.45 -8.32 -15.69
CA TYR A 209 -14.16 -8.01 -14.47
C TYR A 209 -15.68 -8.21 -14.62
N GLU A 210 -16.11 -9.46 -14.42
CA GLU A 210 -17.54 -9.79 -14.36
C GLU A 210 -18.15 -9.25 -13.05
N VAL A 211 -19.19 -8.43 -13.17
CA VAL A 211 -19.93 -7.89 -12.03
C VAL A 211 -20.96 -8.92 -11.57
N THR A 212 -20.54 -9.81 -10.67
CA THR A 212 -21.44 -10.77 -10.01
C THR A 212 -22.35 -10.08 -9.01
N GLU A 213 -23.43 -10.73 -8.57
CA GLU A 213 -24.32 -10.20 -7.53
C GLU A 213 -23.56 -9.83 -6.24
N HIS A 214 -22.57 -10.65 -5.86
CA HIS A 214 -21.73 -10.36 -4.70
C HIS A 214 -20.90 -9.10 -4.91
N ARG A 215 -20.17 -8.97 -6.03
CA ARG A 215 -19.37 -7.77 -6.33
C ARG A 215 -20.24 -6.52 -6.39
N LEU A 216 -21.40 -6.61 -7.03
CA LEU A 216 -22.37 -5.53 -7.09
C LEU A 216 -22.83 -5.10 -5.70
N SER A 217 -23.13 -6.06 -4.81
CA SER A 217 -23.55 -5.77 -3.43
C SER A 217 -22.50 -4.99 -2.64
N GLN A 218 -21.22 -5.17 -2.96
CA GLN A 218 -20.10 -4.47 -2.30
C GLN A 218 -19.89 -3.09 -2.91
N LEU A 219 -19.92 -2.98 -4.24
CA LEU A 219 -19.80 -1.72 -4.96
C LEU A 219 -20.88 -0.70 -4.56
N ILE A 220 -22.14 -1.16 -4.39
CA ILE A 220 -23.26 -0.30 -4.02
C ILE A 220 -23.10 0.31 -2.62
N LYS A 221 -22.29 -0.28 -1.73
CA LYS A 221 -22.12 0.29 -0.39
C LYS A 221 -21.37 1.61 -0.39
N VAL A 222 -20.54 1.84 -1.41
CA VAL A 222 -19.69 3.03 -1.52
C VAL A 222 -20.22 4.01 -2.58
N LEU A 223 -20.94 3.53 -3.60
CA LEU A 223 -21.58 4.34 -4.66
C LEU A 223 -22.91 4.97 -4.21
#